data_AF-A0A0P1EQJ6-F1
#
_entry.id   AF-A0A0P1EQJ6-F1
#
_cell.length_a   1.000
_cell.length_b   1.000
_cell.length_c   1.000
_cell.angle_alpha   90.00
_cell.angle_beta   90.00
_cell.angle_gamma   90.00
#
_symmetry.space_group_name_H-M   'P 1'
#
loop_
_entity.id
_entity.type
_entity.pdbx_description
1 polymer ?
#
loop_
_entity_poly.entity_id
_entity_poly.type
_entity_poly.pdbx_seq_one_letter_code
_entity_poly.pdbx_strand_id
1 'polypeptide(L)' 'MRKSATITRSSSTGRFVSKTVGKGKAAKFALVEGMSLNERSATLMARMERRGLKGDAMRSAIAGSFTAKRS' A
#
# COMPACT_ATOMS: atom_id res chain seq x y z
N MET A 1 -3.18 14.85 -5.09
CA MET A 1 -4.23 14.41 -4.12
C MET A 1 -3.59 13.84 -2.86
N ARG A 2 -3.71 14.51 -1.71
CA ARG A 2 -3.47 13.87 -0.40
C ARG A 2 -4.56 12.82 -0.23
N LYS A 3 -4.22 11.53 -0.07
CA LYS A 3 -5.23 10.55 0.36
C LYS A 3 -5.79 11.04 1.69
N SER A 4 -7.11 11.14 1.78
CA SER A 4 -7.79 11.44 3.04
C SER A 4 -7.22 10.50 4.11
N ALA A 5 -6.62 11.08 5.14
CA ALA A 5 -6.15 10.36 6.30
C ALA A 5 -7.20 10.61 7.38
N THR A 6 -7.88 9.55 7.79
CA THR A 6 -8.85 9.64 8.87
C THR A 6 -8.07 9.56 10.17
N ILE A 7 -8.19 10.61 10.99
CA ILE A 7 -7.68 10.65 12.35
C ILE A 7 -8.80 10.15 13.25
N THR A 8 -8.60 9.01 13.92
CA THR A 8 -9.54 8.48 14.90
C THR A 8 -8.86 8.29 16.25
N ARG A 9 -9.63 8.47 17.33
CA ARG A 9 -9.14 8.19 18.68
C ARG A 9 -9.28 6.69 18.96
N SER A 10 -8.18 6.03 19.31
CA SER A 10 -8.18 4.63 19.72
C SER A 10 -8.89 4.50 21.07
N SER A 11 -9.89 3.61 21.15
CA SER A 11 -10.58 3.30 22.40
C SER A 11 -9.70 2.51 23.38
N SER A 12 -8.75 1.70 22.88
CA SER A 12 -7.89 0.85 23.70
C SER A 12 -6.69 1.59 24.31
N THR A 13 -6.17 2.62 23.64
CA THR A 13 -4.97 3.35 24.09
C THR A 13 -5.21 4.85 24.31
N GLY A 14 -6.38 5.36 23.96
CA GLY A 14 -6.73 6.79 24.05
C GLY A 14 -6.02 7.70 23.04
N ARG A 15 -5.04 7.18 22.27
CA ARG A 15 -4.20 7.95 21.33
C ARG A 15 -4.91 8.20 19.99
N PHE A 16 -4.55 9.30 19.34
CA PHE A 16 -4.97 9.57 17.97
C PHE A 16 -4.17 8.74 16.99
N VAL A 17 -4.86 7.94 16.17
CA VAL A 17 -4.28 7.11 15.14
C VAL A 17 -4.70 7.68 13.79
N SER A 18 -3.72 7.97 12.95
CA SER A 18 -3.95 8.35 11.56
C SER A 18 -3.88 7.11 10.68
N LYS A 19 -4.96 6.81 9.96
CA LYS A 19 -4.98 5.72 8.97
C LYS A 19 -5.34 6.30 7.60
N THR A 20 -4.59 5.87 6.59
CA THR A 20 -4.95 6.15 5.19
C THR A 20 -6.28 5.47 4.87
N VAL A 21 -7.26 6.25 4.41
CA VAL A 21 -8.58 5.73 4.06
C VAL A 21 -8.45 4.62 3.01
N GLY A 22 -9.23 3.55 3.19
CA GLY A 22 -9.29 2.41 2.27
C GLY A 22 -8.24 1.31 2.50
N LYS A 23 -7.11 1.58 3.17
CA LYS A 23 -6.05 0.57 3.39
C LYS A 23 -6.54 -0.65 4.17
N GLY A 24 -7.38 -0.43 5.19
CA GLY A 24 -7.97 -1.51 5.97
C GLY A 24 -8.97 -2.37 5.19
N LYS A 25 -9.78 -1.77 4.31
CA LYS A 25 -10.72 -2.52 3.46
C LYS A 25 -9.96 -3.35 2.43
N ALA A 26 -8.99 -2.76 1.75
CA ALA A 26 -8.15 -3.46 0.78
C ALA A 26 -7.41 -4.66 1.41
N ALA A 27 -6.90 -4.51 2.64
CA ALA A 27 -6.29 -5.61 3.37
C ALA A 27 -7.28 -6.75 3.67
N LYS A 28 -8.53 -6.43 4.06
CA LYS A 28 -9.57 -7.45 4.26
C LYS A 28 -9.92 -8.19 2.97
N PHE A 29 -10.05 -7.48 1.85
CA PHE A 29 -10.31 -8.09 0.55
C PHE A 29 -9.17 -9.02 0.12
N ALA A 30 -7.91 -8.56 0.25
CA ALA A 30 -6.76 -9.40 -0.06
C ALA A 30 -6.74 -10.69 0.76
N LEU A 31 -7.08 -10.62 2.06
CA LEU A 31 -7.16 -11.81 2.91
C LEU A 31 -8.28 -12.76 2.49
N VAL A 32 -9.46 -12.23 2.12
CA VAL A 32 -10.60 -13.04 1.63
C VAL A 32 -10.24 -13.74 0.31
N GLU A 33 -9.48 -13.08 -0.56
CA GLU A 33 -9.03 -13.62 -1.85
C GLU A 33 -7.77 -14.52 -1.71
N GLY A 34 -7.30 -14.77 -0.48
CA GLY A 34 -6.10 -15.57 -0.24
C GLY A 34 -4.80 -14.93 -0.75
N MET A 35 -4.82 -13.63 -1.06
CA MET A 35 -3.69 -12.90 -1.60
C MET A 35 -2.79 -12.38 -0.48
N SER A 36 -1.49 -12.67 -0.59
CA SER A 36 -0.47 -12.11 0.28
C SER A 36 0.69 -11.54 -0.54
N LEU A 37 1.37 -10.54 0.01
CA LEU A 37 2.60 -10.00 -0.58
C LEU A 37 3.78 -10.84 -0.12
N ASN A 38 4.53 -11.40 -1.07
CA ASN A 38 5.84 -11.97 -0.76
C ASN A 38 6.84 -10.85 -0.40
N GLU A 39 7.92 -11.19 0.32
CA GLU A 39 8.89 -10.20 0.82
C GLU A 39 9.48 -9.30 -0.28
N ARG A 40 9.75 -9.88 -1.47
CA ARG A 40 10.30 -9.15 -2.61
C ARG A 40 9.33 -8.08 -3.12
N SER A 41 8.05 -8.44 -3.25
CA SER A 41 7.00 -7.53 -3.68
C SER A 41 6.72 -6.43 -2.64
N ALA A 42 6.74 -6.77 -1.35
CA ALA A 42 6.62 -5.80 -0.26
C ALA A 42 7.78 -4.79 -0.28
N THR A 43 9.01 -5.27 -0.47
CA THR A 43 10.21 -4.43 -0.56
C THR A 43 10.16 -3.50 -1.78
N LEU A 44 9.69 -4.01 -2.93
CA LEU A 44 9.50 -3.22 -4.14
C LEU A 44 8.48 -2.11 -3.91
N MET A 45 7.32 -2.42 -3.31
CA MET A 45 6.31 -1.41 -2.98
C MET A 45 6.85 -0.32 -2.05
N ALA A 46 7.56 -0.72 -0.98
CA ALA A 46 8.17 0.23 -0.05
C ALA A 46 9.25 1.10 -0.73
N ARG A 47 10.01 0.54 -1.69
CA ARG A 47 10.97 1.32 -2.49
C ARG A 47 10.26 2.35 -3.36
N MET A 48 9.16 2.00 -4.02
CA MET A 48 8.42 2.95 -4.87
C MET A 48 7.73 4.04 -4.04
N GLU A 49 7.22 3.69 -2.87
CA GLU A 49 6.64 4.66 -1.93
C GLU A 49 7.71 5.63 -1.39
N ARG A 50 8.92 5.15 -1.06
CA ARG A 50 10.06 6.01 -0.68
C ARG A 50 10.51 6.95 -1.81
N ARG A 51 10.37 6.54 -3.06
CA ARG A 51 10.61 7.40 -4.23
C ARG A 51 9.50 8.45 -4.44
N GLY A 52 8.48 8.46 -3.59
CA GLY A 52 7.34 9.36 -3.69
C GLY A 52 6.33 8.98 -4.78
N LEU A 53 6.49 7.83 -5.44
CA LEU A 53 5.58 7.37 -6.50
C LEU A 53 4.25 6.92 -5.88
N LYS A 54 3.14 7.37 -6.48
CA LYS A 54 1.78 7.09 -6.00
C LYS A 54 0.84 6.86 -7.16
N GLY A 55 -0.28 6.19 -6.90
CA GLY A 55 -1.36 5.99 -7.89
C GLY A 55 -0.86 5.30 -9.15
N ASP A 56 -1.21 5.85 -10.31
CA ASP A 56 -0.82 5.29 -11.62
C ASP A 56 0.69 5.28 -11.83
N ALA A 57 1.43 6.29 -11.39
CA ALA A 57 2.88 6.29 -11.52
C ALA A 57 3.53 5.12 -10.77
N MET A 58 3.02 4.78 -9.58
CA MET A 58 3.46 3.60 -8.84
C MET A 58 3.05 2.31 -9.55
N ARG A 59 1.81 2.22 -10.06
CA ARG A 59 1.33 1.04 -10.81
C ARG A 59 2.17 0.80 -12.07
N SER A 60 2.45 1.84 -12.84
CA SER A 60 3.28 1.77 -14.05
C SER A 60 4.72 1.39 -13.73
N ALA A 61 5.31 1.94 -12.66
CA ALA A 61 6.66 1.56 -12.23
C ALA A 61 6.75 0.10 -11.78
N ILE A 62 5.72 -0.40 -11.10
CA ILE A 62 5.63 -1.80 -10.71
C ILE A 62 5.47 -2.69 -11.94
N ALA A 63 4.53 -2.38 -12.84
CA ALA A 63 4.32 -3.14 -14.08
C ALA A 63 5.60 -3.18 -14.93
N GLY A 64 6.28 -2.05 -15.08
CA GLY A 64 7.55 -1.94 -15.81
C GLY A 64 8.69 -2.75 -15.18
N SER A 65 8.68 -2.95 -13.87
CA SER A 65 9.70 -3.78 -13.20
C SER A 65 9.57 -5.27 -13.50
N PHE A 66 8.38 -5.74 -13.89
CA PHE A 66 8.15 -7.13 -14.29
C PHE A 66 8.44 -7.35 -15.77
N THR A 67 8.17 -6.37 -16.64
CA THR A 67 8.44 -6.47 -18.08
C THR A 67 9.93 -6.46 -18.38
N ALA A 68 10.73 -5.69 -17.64
CA ALA A 68 12.18 -5.63 -17.81
C ALA A 68 12.91 -6.96 -17.48
N LYS A 69 12.25 -7.90 -16.80
CA LYS A 69 12.82 -9.20 -16.43
C LYS A 69 12.59 -10.32 -17.47
N ARG A 70 11.91 -10.02 -18.58
CA ARG A 70 11.89 -10.87 -19.77
C ARG A 70 13.15 -10.58 -20.59
N SER A 71 14.28 -11.12 -20.14
CA SER A 71 15.53 -11.22 -20.92
C SER A 71 16.18 -12.54 -20.63
#